data_AF-A0AAJ1JAL8-F1
#
_entry.id   AF-A0AAJ1JAL8-F1
#
_cell.length_a   1.000
_cell.length_b   1.000
_cell.length_c   1.000
_cell.angle_alpha   90.00
_cell.angle_beta   90.00
_cell.angle_gamma   90.00
#
_symmetry.space_group_name_H-M   'P 1'
#
loop_
_entity.id
_entity.type
_entity.pdbx_description
1 polymer ?
#
loop_
_entity_poly.entity_id
_entity_poly.type
_entity_poly.pdbx_seq_one_letter_code
_entity_poly.pdbx_strand_id
1 'polypeptide(L)'
;MARPTKYQEAYAEQARKLCLLGYTDKELADFFEVSESTLNNWKHEYPGFLESIKKGKAVADGEVAAKLFHRATGYEHPEDDIRAVDGKIVITPTTKHYPPDTTAAIFWLKNRQKTHWRDKIDHGIEGAIDVKGLPPLKKLFGDGE
;
A
#
# COMPACT_ATOMS: atom_id res chain seq x y z
N MET A 1 26.03 22.96 -5.77
CA MET A 1 24.75 22.44 -6.32
C MET A 1 25.10 21.60 -7.54
N ALA A 2 24.92 20.28 -7.45
CA ALA A 2 25.22 19.36 -8.56
C ALA A 2 24.24 19.61 -9.72
N ARG A 3 24.76 19.55 -10.95
CA ARG A 3 23.99 19.72 -12.18
C ARG A 3 22.97 18.59 -12.27
N PRO A 4 21.65 18.85 -12.43
CA PRO A 4 20.67 17.79 -12.61
C PRO A 4 21.09 16.92 -13.79
N THR A 5 21.33 15.64 -13.55
CA THR A 5 21.68 14.68 -14.59
C THR A 5 20.54 14.62 -15.60
N LYS A 6 20.86 14.77 -16.88
CA LYS A 6 19.87 14.66 -17.97
C LYS A 6 19.30 13.23 -17.98
N TYR A 7 18.00 13.09 -18.25
CA TYR A 7 17.35 11.78 -18.39
C TYR A 7 18.07 10.91 -19.44
N GLN A 8 18.17 9.61 -19.15
CA GLN A 8 18.67 8.59 -20.08
C GLN A 8 17.63 7.47 -20.21
N GLU A 9 17.43 6.94 -21.42
CA GLU A 9 16.46 5.86 -21.65
C GLU A 9 16.73 4.61 -20.81
N ALA A 10 18.01 4.34 -20.49
CA ALA A 10 18.41 3.24 -19.60
C ALA A 10 17.81 3.37 -18.18
N TYR A 11 17.47 4.58 -17.74
CA TYR A 11 16.88 4.81 -16.42
C TYR A 11 15.49 4.20 -16.30
N ALA A 12 14.76 4.02 -17.40
CA ALA A 12 13.45 3.36 -17.37
C ALA A 12 13.56 1.91 -16.89
N GLU A 13 14.53 1.14 -17.39
CA GLU A 13 14.72 -0.25 -16.96
C GLU A 13 15.28 -0.34 -15.54
N GLN A 14 16.15 0.60 -15.14
CA GLN A 14 16.65 0.69 -13.77
C GLN A 14 15.51 1.00 -12.77
N ALA A 15 14.67 1.99 -13.09
CA ALA A 15 13.52 2.34 -12.27
C ALA A 15 12.52 1.19 -12.15
N ARG A 16 12.28 0.43 -13.24
CA ARG A 16 11.45 -0.78 -13.19
C ARG A 16 12.00 -1.80 -12.18
N LYS A 17 13.30 -2.09 -12.24
CA LYS A 17 13.97 -3.05 -11.34
C LYS A 17 13.94 -2.58 -9.89
N LEU A 18 14.17 -1.30 -9.63
CA LEU A 18 14.10 -0.73 -8.29
C LEU A 18 12.67 -0.77 -7.73
N CYS A 19 11.65 -0.47 -8.55
CA CYS A 19 10.25 -0.63 -8.15
C CYS A 19 9.89 -2.09 -7.83
N LEU A 20 10.45 -3.08 -8.55
CA LEU A 20 10.27 -4.49 -8.20
C LEU A 20 10.85 -4.85 -6.82
N LEU A 21 11.86 -4.12 -6.38
CA LEU A 21 12.44 -4.24 -5.03
C LEU A 21 11.68 -3.42 -3.98
N GLY A 22 10.57 -2.77 -4.35
CA GLY A 22 9.71 -2.00 -3.44
C GLY A 22 10.13 -0.54 -3.26
N TYR A 23 11.00 0.01 -4.10
CA TYR A 23 11.44 1.40 -3.97
C TYR A 23 10.29 2.38 -4.20
N THR A 24 10.22 3.38 -3.33
CA THR A 24 9.34 4.54 -3.43
C THR A 24 9.88 5.56 -4.43
N ASP A 25 9.03 6.51 -4.85
CA ASP A 25 9.46 7.58 -5.76
C ASP A 25 10.55 8.47 -5.15
N LYS A 26 10.55 8.62 -3.82
CA LYS A 26 11.60 9.35 -3.11
C LYS A 26 12.94 8.61 -3.17
N GLU A 27 12.95 7.32 -2.88
CA GLU A 27 14.16 6.50 -2.95
C GLU A 27 14.69 6.36 -4.39
N LEU A 28 13.80 6.36 -5.39
CA LEU A 28 14.20 6.47 -6.80
C LEU A 28 14.89 7.80 -7.09
N ALA A 29 14.32 8.91 -6.62
CA ALA A 29 14.91 10.24 -6.80
C ALA A 29 16.30 10.31 -6.15
N ASP A 30 16.42 9.79 -4.93
CA ASP A 30 17.70 9.68 -4.20
C ASP A 30 18.70 8.79 -4.97
N PHE A 31 18.27 7.64 -5.49
CA PHE A 31 19.12 6.74 -6.29
C PHE A 31 19.66 7.40 -7.56
N PHE A 32 18.84 8.19 -8.26
CA PHE A 32 19.25 8.91 -9.45
C PHE A 32 19.94 10.24 -9.16
N GLU A 33 20.16 10.59 -7.88
CA GLU A 33 20.73 11.85 -7.42
C GLU A 33 19.98 13.09 -7.98
N VAL A 34 18.66 12.99 -8.07
CA VAL A 34 17.78 14.07 -8.53
C VAL A 34 16.74 14.43 -7.47
N SER A 35 16.13 15.60 -7.60
CA SER A 35 14.98 15.95 -6.74
C SER A 35 13.74 15.14 -7.14
N GLU A 36 12.82 14.91 -6.19
CA GLU A 36 11.52 14.30 -6.48
C GLU A 36 10.76 15.06 -7.59
N SER A 37 10.90 16.39 -7.64
CA SER A 37 10.34 17.23 -8.70
C SER A 37 10.92 16.87 -10.07
N THR A 38 12.24 16.67 -10.18
CA THR A 38 12.89 16.24 -11.42
C THR A 38 12.42 14.86 -11.85
N LEU A 39 12.32 13.91 -10.91
CA LEU A 39 11.81 12.57 -11.20
C LEU A 39 10.35 12.62 -11.70
N ASN A 40 9.51 13.47 -11.08
CA ASN A 40 8.12 13.66 -11.52
C ASN A 40 8.04 14.30 -12.91
N ASN A 41 8.92 15.27 -13.22
CA ASN A 41 9.03 15.81 -14.56
C ASN A 41 9.40 14.72 -15.58
N TRP A 42 10.33 13.81 -15.24
CA TRP A 42 10.66 12.68 -16.13
C TRP A 42 9.46 11.77 -16.39
N LYS A 43 8.61 11.51 -15.39
CA LYS A 43 7.37 10.73 -15.58
C LYS A 43 6.40 11.40 -16.55
N HIS A 44 6.35 12.73 -16.57
CA HIS A 44 5.51 13.49 -17.50
C HIS A 44 6.11 13.57 -18.90
N GLU A 45 7.40 13.86 -19.02
CA GLU A 45 8.10 14.05 -20.30
C GLU A 45 8.40 12.73 -21.03
N TYR A 46 8.60 11.63 -20.29
CA TYR A 46 8.98 10.33 -20.83
C TYR A 46 7.95 9.26 -20.43
N PRO A 47 6.90 9.02 -21.24
CA PRO A 47 5.88 8.01 -20.94
C PRO A 47 6.45 6.60 -20.72
N GLY A 48 7.51 6.23 -21.43
CA GLY A 48 8.19 4.94 -21.23
C GLY A 48 8.79 4.77 -19.83
N PHE A 49 9.30 5.85 -19.23
CA PHE A 49 9.82 5.85 -17.86
C PHE A 49 8.68 5.62 -16.85
N LEU A 50 7.57 6.33 -17.02
CA LEU A 50 6.39 6.18 -16.18
C LEU A 50 5.80 4.77 -16.28
N GLU A 51 5.68 4.22 -17.48
CA GLU A 51 5.17 2.87 -17.71
C GLU A 51 6.06 1.81 -17.05
N SER A 52 7.38 1.98 -17.11
CA SER A 52 8.33 1.12 -16.40
C SER A 52 8.14 1.15 -14.88
N ILE A 53 7.98 2.34 -14.29
CA ILE A 53 7.71 2.49 -12.84
C ILE A 53 6.41 1.79 -12.46
N LYS A 54 5.32 2.04 -13.20
CA LYS A 54 4.01 1.42 -12.95
C LYS A 54 4.08 -0.10 -13.02
N LYS A 55 4.73 -0.65 -14.05
CA LYS A 55 4.90 -2.10 -14.20
C LYS A 55 5.68 -2.71 -13.02
N GLY A 56 6.76 -2.07 -12.61
CA GLY A 56 7.54 -2.53 -11.46
C GLY A 56 6.72 -2.57 -10.18
N LYS A 57 6.00 -1.48 -9.87
CA LYS A 57 5.15 -1.40 -8.67
C LYS A 57 4.00 -2.41 -8.70
N ALA A 58 3.31 -2.52 -9.83
CA ALA A 58 2.17 -3.44 -9.96
C ALA A 58 2.56 -4.90 -9.73
N VAL A 59 3.76 -5.32 -10.18
CA VAL A 59 4.26 -6.67 -9.94
C VAL A 59 4.62 -6.87 -8.47
N ALA A 60 5.37 -5.95 -7.86
CA ALA A 60 5.72 -6.03 -6.45
C ALA A 60 4.47 -6.05 -5.54
N ASP A 61 3.52 -5.15 -5.79
CA ASP A 61 2.24 -5.10 -5.08
C ASP A 61 1.42 -6.38 -5.27
N GLY A 62 1.44 -6.93 -6.49
CA GLY A 62 0.77 -8.18 -6.83
C GLY A 62 1.32 -9.39 -6.08
N GLU A 63 2.65 -9.48 -5.94
CA GLU A 63 3.29 -10.55 -5.16
C GLU A 63 2.92 -10.48 -3.68
N VAL A 64 2.98 -9.27 -3.09
CA VAL A 64 2.55 -9.05 -1.71
C VAL A 64 1.08 -9.42 -1.53
N ALA A 65 0.21 -9.00 -2.45
CA ALA A 65 -1.21 -9.33 -2.41
C ALA A 65 -1.47 -10.84 -2.47
N ALA A 66 -0.73 -11.58 -3.31
CA ALA A 66 -0.85 -13.03 -3.40
C ALA A 66 -0.42 -13.73 -2.10
N LYS A 67 0.71 -13.32 -1.51
CA LYS A 67 1.19 -13.88 -0.22
C LYS A 67 0.24 -13.53 0.93
N LEU A 68 -0.29 -12.31 0.94
CA LEU A 68 -1.28 -11.88 1.93
C LEU A 68 -2.58 -12.69 1.80
N PHE A 69 -3.01 -12.99 0.57
CA PHE A 69 -4.16 -13.86 0.34
C PHE A 69 -3.95 -15.27 0.89
N HIS A 70 -2.79 -15.90 0.64
CA HIS A 70 -2.45 -17.19 1.25
C HIS A 70 -2.50 -17.15 2.79
N ARG A 71 -2.00 -16.08 3.39
CA ARG A 71 -2.08 -15.89 4.84
C ARG A 71 -3.52 -15.66 5.32
N ALA A 72 -4.34 -14.93 4.57
CA ALA A 72 -5.74 -14.68 4.87
C ALA A 72 -6.62 -15.94 4.79
N THR A 73 -6.29 -16.90 3.92
CA THR A 73 -7.02 -18.17 3.77
C THR A 73 -6.43 -19.32 4.59
N GLY A 74 -5.24 -19.16 5.13
CA GLY A 74 -4.42 -20.26 5.65
C GLY A 74 -3.77 -21.04 4.51
N TYR A 75 -2.71 -21.77 4.85
CA TYR A 75 -1.98 -22.61 3.91
C TYR A 75 -1.19 -23.71 4.64
N GLU A 76 -0.76 -24.71 3.90
CA GLU A 76 0.09 -25.79 4.40
C GLU A 76 1.46 -25.73 3.74
N HIS A 77 2.50 -26.06 4.49
CA HIS A 77 3.87 -26.13 3.99
C HIS A 77 4.55 -27.41 4.48
N PRO A 78 5.18 -28.19 3.57
CA PRO A 78 6.02 -29.30 4.00
C PRO A 78 7.22 -28.76 4.81
N GLU A 79 7.43 -29.32 5.99
CA GLU A 79 8.54 -29.02 6.89
C GLU A 79 9.15 -30.34 7.36
N ASP A 80 10.46 -30.45 7.25
CA ASP A 80 11.19 -31.61 7.74
C ASP A 80 11.50 -31.42 9.24
N ASP A 81 10.96 -32.30 10.08
CA ASP A 81 11.27 -32.33 11.49
C ASP A 81 12.55 -33.16 11.71
N ILE A 82 13.63 -32.48 12.09
CA ILE A 82 14.95 -33.08 12.28
C ILE A 82 15.16 -33.35 13.76
N ARG A 83 15.15 -34.63 14.16
CA ARG A 83 15.37 -35.06 15.54
C ARG A 83 16.60 -35.94 15.65
N ALA A 84 17.40 -35.74 16.69
CA ALA A 84 18.49 -36.66 17.03
C ALA A 84 17.95 -37.72 18.01
N VAL A 85 17.84 -38.96 17.55
CA VAL A 85 17.42 -40.11 18.38
C VAL A 85 18.56 -41.11 18.38
N ASP A 86 19.07 -41.46 19.56
CA ASP A 86 20.19 -42.41 19.75
C ASP A 86 21.44 -42.08 18.91
N GLY A 87 21.79 -40.79 18.82
CA GLY A 87 22.97 -40.33 18.07
C GLY A 87 22.82 -40.37 16.54
N LYS A 88 21.63 -40.69 16.02
CA LYS A 88 21.32 -40.66 14.58
C LYS A 88 20.36 -39.51 14.27
N ILE A 89 20.60 -38.84 13.15
CA ILE A 89 19.70 -37.82 12.62
C ILE A 89 18.52 -38.52 11.94
N VAL A 90 17.32 -38.31 12.45
CA VAL A 90 16.06 -38.79 11.86
C VAL A 90 15.34 -37.58 11.27
N ILE A 91 15.07 -37.64 9.96
CA ILE A 91 14.29 -36.62 9.23
C ILE A 91 12.89 -37.18 9.03
N THR A 92 11.89 -36.53 9.62
CA THR A 92 10.48 -36.90 9.42
C THR A 92 9.79 -35.83 8.59
N PRO A 93 9.31 -36.15 7.37
CA PRO A 93 8.54 -35.19 6.59
C PRO A 93 7.20 -34.93 7.29
N THR A 94 6.95 -33.67 7.64
CA THR A 94 5.70 -33.24 8.26
C THR A 94 5.04 -32.15 7.43
N THR A 95 3.72 -32.02 7.54
CA THR A 95 2.99 -30.90 6.94
C THR A 95 2.60 -29.94 8.05
N LYS A 96 3.14 -28.72 8.00
CA LYS A 96 2.79 -27.66 8.93
C LYS A 96 1.62 -26.86 8.39
N HIS A 97 0.55 -26.83 9.16
CA HIS A 97 -0.64 -26.05 8.86
C HIS A 97 -0.53 -24.65 9.47
N TYR A 98 -0.62 -23.63 8.64
CA TYR A 98 -0.71 -22.23 9.03
C TYR A 98 -2.16 -21.80 8.95
N PRO A 99 -2.84 -21.56 10.09
CA PRO A 99 -4.25 -21.18 10.06
C PRO A 99 -4.45 -19.80 9.41
N PRO A 100 -5.67 -19.52 8.94
CA PRO A 100 -6.03 -18.20 8.43
C PRO A 100 -5.73 -17.08 9.43
N ASP A 101 -5.13 -15.99 8.94
CA ASP A 101 -4.92 -14.76 9.70
C ASP A 101 -6.15 -13.85 9.57
N THR A 102 -6.84 -13.62 10.69
CA THR A 102 -8.08 -12.85 10.72
C THR A 102 -7.88 -11.39 10.32
N THR A 103 -6.73 -10.79 10.67
CA THR A 103 -6.42 -9.40 10.30
C THR A 103 -6.20 -9.28 8.79
N ALA A 104 -5.45 -10.19 8.17
CA ALA A 104 -5.26 -10.25 6.72
C ALA A 104 -6.61 -10.45 5.99
N ALA A 105 -7.48 -11.32 6.50
CA ALA A 105 -8.82 -11.52 5.97
C ALA A 105 -9.69 -10.25 6.08
N ILE A 106 -9.68 -9.57 7.22
CA ILE A 106 -10.41 -8.31 7.42
C ILE A 106 -9.92 -7.23 6.45
N PHE A 107 -8.60 -7.04 6.31
CA PHE A 107 -8.04 -6.07 5.35
C PHE A 107 -8.44 -6.39 3.91
N TRP A 108 -8.36 -7.66 3.52
CA TRP A 108 -8.77 -8.11 2.20
C TRP A 108 -10.25 -7.79 1.91
N LEU A 109 -11.14 -8.14 2.85
CA LEU A 109 -12.58 -7.94 2.73
C LEU A 109 -12.94 -6.45 2.77
N LYS A 110 -12.28 -5.64 3.60
CA LYS A 110 -12.42 -4.17 3.58
C LYS A 110 -12.06 -3.59 2.23
N ASN A 111 -11.04 -4.11 1.54
CA ASN A 111 -10.62 -3.61 0.23
C ASN A 111 -11.51 -4.08 -0.92
N ARG A 112 -11.95 -5.36 -0.92
CA ARG A 112 -12.70 -5.99 -2.02
C ARG A 112 -14.22 -5.93 -1.87
N GLN A 113 -14.73 -5.89 -0.64
CA GLN A 113 -16.16 -5.88 -0.29
C GLN A 113 -16.49 -4.69 0.63
N LYS A 114 -16.04 -3.49 0.22
CA LYS A 114 -16.21 -2.23 0.97
C LYS A 114 -17.63 -2.03 1.51
N THR A 115 -18.65 -2.32 0.70
CA THR A 115 -20.06 -2.16 1.08
C THR A 115 -20.45 -2.95 2.33
N HIS A 116 -19.85 -4.13 2.55
CA HIS A 116 -20.20 -5.02 3.65
C HIS A 116 -19.23 -4.92 4.83
N TRP A 117 -17.97 -4.57 4.58
CA TRP A 117 -16.88 -4.67 5.57
C TRP A 117 -16.23 -3.35 5.96
N ARG A 118 -16.54 -2.24 5.28
CA ARG A 118 -16.03 -0.92 5.66
C ARG A 118 -16.55 -0.54 7.04
N ASP A 119 -15.69 0.06 7.86
CA ASP A 119 -16.08 0.60 9.16
C ASP A 119 -17.15 1.69 8.98
N LYS A 120 -18.25 1.58 9.73
CA LYS A 120 -19.24 2.64 9.80
C LYS A 120 -18.65 3.79 10.63
N ILE A 121 -18.55 4.96 10.03
CA ILE A 121 -18.24 6.19 10.76
C ILE A 121 -19.59 6.77 11.18
N ASP A 122 -19.88 6.73 12.48
CA ASP A 122 -21.05 7.40 13.03
C ASP A 122 -20.65 8.82 13.43
N HIS A 123 -21.19 9.81 12.71
CA HIS A 123 -20.97 11.21 13.05
C HIS A 123 -22.01 11.62 14.09
N GLY A 124 -21.73 11.33 15.36
CA GLY A 124 -22.50 11.89 16.47
C GLY A 124 -22.32 13.41 16.50
N ILE A 125 -23.29 14.16 16.00
CA ILE A 125 -23.36 15.61 16.24
C ILE A 125 -23.92 15.81 17.66
N GLU A 126 -23.08 15.63 18.67
CA GLU A 126 -23.38 16.02 20.05
C GLU A 126 -23.00 17.49 20.27
N GLY A 127 -23.66 18.36 19.52
CA GLY A 127 -23.57 19.81 19.70
C GLY A 127 -24.94 20.34 20.05
N ALA A 128 -25.25 20.52 21.33
CA ALA A 128 -26.34 21.39 21.73
C ALA A 128 -25.98 22.81 21.29
N ILE A 129 -26.55 23.26 20.17
CA ILE A 129 -26.41 24.63 19.71
C ILE A 129 -27.16 25.50 20.71
N ASP A 130 -26.46 26.16 21.63
CA ASP A 130 -27.09 27.13 22.53
C ASP A 130 -27.50 28.36 21.71
N VAL A 131 -28.78 28.38 21.33
CA VAL A 131 -29.37 29.42 20.46
C VAL A 131 -29.53 30.76 21.19
N LYS A 132 -29.16 30.87 22.47
CA LYS A 132 -29.36 32.08 23.28
C LYS A 132 -28.55 33.30 22.82
N GLY A 133 -27.55 33.11 21.94
CA GLY A 133 -26.73 34.19 21.39
C GLY A 133 -26.99 34.53 19.93
N LEU A 134 -27.88 33.82 19.23
CA LEU A 134 -28.13 34.12 17.80
C LEU A 134 -29.01 35.37 17.66
N PRO A 135 -28.62 36.35 16.83
CA PRO A 135 -29.51 37.44 16.48
C PRO A 135 -30.79 36.87 15.83
N PRO A 136 -31.96 37.53 16.00
CA PRO A 136 -33.20 37.07 15.38
C PRO A 136 -32.99 36.86 13.88
N LEU A 137 -33.46 35.74 13.33
CA LEU A 137 -33.32 35.37 11.90
C LEU A 137 -33.69 36.51 10.95
N LYS A 138 -34.64 37.37 11.35
CA LYS A 138 -35.10 38.56 10.64
C LYS A 138 -34.01 39.64 10.41
N LYS A 139 -32.93 39.65 11.21
CA LYS A 139 -31.77 40.53 11.02
C LYS A 139 -30.71 39.96 10.06
N LEU A 140 -30.68 38.64 9.87
CA LEU A 140 -29.69 37.96 9.01
C LEU A 140 -30.18 37.88 7.57
N PHE A 141 -31.48 37.69 7.39
CA PHE A 141 -32.15 37.72 6.10
C PHE A 141 -33.03 38.96 6.13
N GLY A 142 -32.48 40.10 5.69
CA GLY A 142 -33.22 41.36 5.64
C GLY A 142 -34.58 41.17 4.99
N ASP A 143 -35.59 41.88 5.50
CA ASP A 143 -36.96 41.78 5.02
C ASP A 143 -36.97 41.91 3.49
N GLY A 144 -37.37 40.83 2.81
CA GLY A 144 -37.57 40.85 1.38
C GLY A 144 -38.70 41.83 1.06
N GLU A 145 -38.35 42.91 0.36
CA GLU A 145 -39.26 43.56 -0.60
C GLU A 145 -39.35 42.71 -1.87
#